data_AF-A0A7S2U3R6-F1
#
_entry.id   AF-A0A7S2U3R6-F1
#
_cell.length_a   1.000
_cell.length_b   1.000
_cell.length_c   1.000
_cell.angle_alpha   90.00
_cell.angle_beta   90.00
_cell.angle_gamma   90.00
#
_symmetry.space_group_name_H-M   'P 1'
#
loop_
_entity.id
_entity.type
_entity.pdbx_description
1 polymer ?
#
loop_
_entity_poly.entity_id
_entity_poly.type
_entity_poly.pdbx_seq_one_letter_code
_entity_poly.pdbx_strand_id
1 'polypeptide(L)'
;KGATSAKKGQLGIIPGSMGVGSYIVRGRGNDESWESCSHGAGRKMSRTAAFREISQAEFEESMKEVPHADTLEGLRDEAPGAYKDLDIVMHNQQDLVEVVHRLRPIINVKGMEKRPRQLIAAQRQRSSSASLSAGKSGGGRDSLDS
;
A
#
# COMPACT_ATOMS: atom_id res chain seq x y z
N LYS A 1 16.91 9.08 -8.47
CA LYS A 1 15.56 8.46 -8.35
C LYS A 1 15.34 8.13 -6.88
N GLY A 2 14.23 8.57 -6.28
CA GLY A 2 13.97 8.40 -4.84
C GLY A 2 14.60 9.48 -3.95
N ALA A 3 14.99 10.61 -4.54
CA ALA A 3 15.49 11.79 -3.85
C ALA A 3 14.66 13.03 -4.27
N THR A 4 14.65 14.06 -3.42
CA THR A 4 14.00 15.34 -3.68
C THR A 4 14.98 16.50 -3.42
N SER A 5 14.64 17.69 -3.91
CA SER A 5 15.43 18.91 -3.71
C SER A 5 15.44 19.32 -2.23
N ALA A 6 16.61 19.70 -1.73
CA ALA A 6 16.87 20.12 -0.35
C ALA A 6 17.78 21.36 -0.31
N LYS A 7 17.57 22.29 -1.25
CA LYS A 7 18.28 23.58 -1.27
C LYS A 7 18.12 24.33 0.03
N LYS A 8 19.12 25.15 0.36
CA LYS A 8 19.12 25.91 1.61
C LYS A 8 17.84 26.71 1.79
N GLY A 9 17.12 26.44 2.87
CA GLY A 9 15.87 27.12 3.22
C GLY A 9 14.61 26.60 2.53
N GLN A 10 14.73 25.74 1.52
CA GLN A 10 13.59 25.18 0.77
C GLN A 10 12.77 24.26 1.67
N LEU A 11 11.44 24.45 1.70
CA LEU A 11 10.54 23.52 2.37
C LEU A 11 10.29 22.28 1.51
N GLY A 12 10.18 21.12 2.17
CA GLY A 12 9.88 19.84 1.55
C GLY A 12 9.05 18.94 2.46
N ILE A 13 8.65 17.79 1.93
CA ILE A 13 7.91 16.76 2.66
C ILE A 13 8.59 15.41 2.47
N ILE A 14 8.73 14.66 3.56
CA ILE A 14 9.26 13.29 3.58
C ILE A 14 8.14 12.34 4.05
N PRO A 15 7.38 11.73 3.13
CA PRO A 15 6.38 10.72 3.46
C PRO A 15 6.99 9.44 4.03
N GLY A 16 6.36 8.92 5.08
CA GLY A 16 6.55 7.57 5.60
C GLY A 16 5.63 6.56 4.94
N SER A 17 5.36 5.48 5.68
CA SER A 17 4.37 4.47 5.33
C SER A 17 2.96 4.85 5.80
N MET A 18 1.96 4.02 5.45
CA MET A 18 0.54 4.31 5.67
C MET A 18 0.20 4.72 7.12
N GLY A 19 0.85 4.12 8.12
CA GLY A 19 0.60 4.37 9.55
C GLY A 19 1.60 5.30 10.23
N VAL A 20 2.74 5.60 9.59
CA VAL A 20 3.84 6.35 10.22
C VAL A 20 3.68 7.85 10.01
N GLY A 21 2.97 8.31 8.98
CA GLY A 21 2.81 9.75 8.68
C GLY A 21 3.99 10.35 7.92
N SER A 22 4.20 11.66 8.05
CA SER A 22 5.22 12.39 7.26
C SER A 22 5.99 13.42 8.10
N TYR A 23 7.11 13.91 7.56
CA TYR A 23 7.84 15.07 8.08
C TYR A 23 7.73 16.25 7.10
N ILE A 24 7.51 17.45 7.64
CA ILE A 24 7.81 18.70 6.93
C ILE A 24 9.23 19.09 7.29
N VAL A 25 10.04 19.35 6.27
CA VAL A 25 11.48 19.59 6.42
C VAL A 25 11.90 20.86 5.72
N ARG A 26 13.07 21.37 6.10
CA ARG A 26 13.75 22.48 5.45
C ARG A 26 15.13 22.02 5.00
N GLY A 27 15.45 22.23 3.72
CA GLY A 27 16.74 21.89 3.14
C GLY A 27 17.88 22.70 3.77
N ARG A 28 19.01 22.04 4.02
CA ARG A 28 20.24 22.69 4.50
C ARG A 28 21.15 23.15 3.36
N GLY A 29 20.92 22.66 2.13
CA GLY A 29 21.76 22.97 0.96
C GLY A 29 23.15 22.35 1.07
N ASN A 30 23.23 21.06 1.41
CA ASN A 30 24.50 20.35 1.49
C ASN A 30 25.04 20.08 0.06
N ASP A 31 26.18 20.67 -0.28
CA ASP A 31 26.82 20.54 -1.59
C ASP A 31 27.26 19.11 -1.92
N GLU A 32 27.70 18.33 -0.94
CA GLU A 32 28.10 16.91 -1.14
C GLU A 32 26.93 16.04 -1.62
N SER A 33 25.71 16.44 -1.24
CA SER A 33 24.46 15.80 -1.65
C SER A 33 23.87 16.38 -2.93
N TRP A 34 24.55 17.33 -3.57
CA TRP A 34 24.00 18.12 -4.68
C TRP A 34 22.69 18.81 -4.29
N GLU A 35 22.64 19.32 -3.05
CA GLU A 35 21.46 19.95 -2.46
C GLU A 35 20.20 19.07 -2.51
N SER A 36 20.33 17.76 -2.22
CA SER A 36 19.21 16.81 -2.29
C SER A 36 19.07 15.96 -1.03
N CYS A 37 17.88 15.41 -0.79
CA CYS A 37 17.60 14.52 0.34
C CYS A 37 16.69 13.36 -0.06
N SER A 38 16.37 12.46 0.87
CA SER A 38 15.46 11.34 0.61
C SER A 38 14.07 11.82 0.17
N HIS A 39 13.36 11.06 -0.66
CA HIS A 39 11.95 11.39 -0.96
C HIS A 39 10.96 10.81 0.07
N GLY A 40 11.39 9.86 0.90
CA GLY A 40 10.52 9.09 1.79
C GLY A 40 11.26 7.91 2.41
N ALA A 41 10.54 7.08 3.18
CA ALA A 41 11.13 5.97 3.92
C ALA A 41 11.84 4.91 3.04
N GLY A 42 11.31 4.68 1.82
CA GLY A 42 11.78 3.61 0.95
C GLY A 42 11.38 2.22 1.43
N ARG A 43 11.32 1.26 0.50
CA ARG A 43 10.87 -0.11 0.81
C ARG A 43 11.98 -0.92 1.49
N LYS A 44 11.61 -1.74 2.47
CA LYS A 44 12.50 -2.75 3.07
C LYS A 44 12.40 -4.11 2.38
N MET A 45 11.29 -4.37 1.70
CA MET A 45 11.02 -5.61 0.99
C MET A 45 10.26 -5.37 -0.33
N SER A 46 10.34 -6.33 -1.24
CA SER A 46 9.57 -6.29 -2.50
C SER A 46 8.07 -6.38 -2.22
N ARG A 47 7.23 -5.99 -3.21
CA ARG A 47 5.77 -6.12 -3.10
C ARG A 47 5.34 -7.57 -2.89
N THR A 48 5.94 -8.49 -3.65
CA THR A 48 5.66 -9.93 -3.53
C THR A 48 6.07 -10.50 -2.18
N ALA A 49 7.22 -10.08 -1.65
CA ALA A 49 7.67 -10.49 -0.32
C ALA A 49 6.70 -9.99 0.76
N ALA A 50 6.25 -8.73 0.66
CA ALA A 50 5.28 -8.17 1.61
C ALA A 50 3.97 -8.97 1.66
N PHE A 51 3.40 -9.38 0.51
CA PHE A 51 2.21 -10.24 0.49
C PHE A 51 2.41 -11.62 1.12
N ARG A 52 3.64 -12.14 1.06
CA ARG A 52 4.00 -13.46 1.60
C ARG A 52 4.27 -13.40 3.11
N GLU A 53 4.91 -12.33 3.56
CA GLU A 53 5.46 -12.24 4.92
C GLU A 53 4.57 -11.46 5.88
N ILE A 54 3.77 -10.51 5.38
CA ILE A 54 2.87 -9.70 6.21
C ILE A 54 1.48 -10.34 6.17
N SER A 55 1.03 -10.82 7.32
CA SER A 55 -0.33 -11.32 7.49
C SER A 55 -1.34 -10.16 7.49
N GLN A 56 -2.60 -10.49 7.21
CA GLN A 56 -3.67 -9.51 7.26
C GLN A 56 -3.85 -8.91 8.67
N ALA A 57 -3.74 -9.74 9.70
CA ALA A 57 -3.84 -9.30 11.09
C ALA A 57 -2.71 -8.35 11.48
N GLU A 58 -1.45 -8.63 11.09
CA GLU A 58 -0.33 -7.72 11.33
C GLU A 58 -0.50 -6.39 10.59
N PHE A 59 -1.07 -6.41 9.38
CA PHE A 59 -1.36 -5.19 8.65
C PHE A 59 -2.41 -4.34 9.38
N GLU A 60 -3.55 -4.93 9.77
CA GLU A 60 -4.59 -4.25 10.54
C GLU A 60 -4.06 -3.71 11.87
N GLU A 61 -3.29 -4.52 12.60
CA GLU A 61 -2.62 -4.12 13.85
C GLU A 61 -1.76 -2.87 13.65
N SER A 62 -0.91 -2.88 12.62
CA SER A 62 0.01 -1.78 12.34
C SER A 62 -0.68 -0.47 11.93
N MET A 63 -1.99 -0.50 11.67
CA MET A 63 -2.79 0.65 11.26
C MET A 63 -3.77 1.14 12.34
N LYS A 64 -3.82 0.49 13.51
CA LYS A 64 -4.80 0.81 14.58
C LYS A 64 -4.78 2.25 15.07
N GLU A 65 -3.61 2.88 15.06
CA GLU A 65 -3.43 4.27 15.50
C GLU A 65 -3.88 5.30 14.45
N VAL A 66 -4.30 4.85 13.26
CA VAL A 66 -4.87 5.70 12.21
C VAL A 66 -6.40 5.58 12.26
N PRO A 67 -7.12 6.64 12.68
CA PRO A 67 -8.58 6.59 12.88
C PRO A 67 -9.39 6.06 11.70
N HIS A 68 -8.98 6.39 10.47
CA HIS A 68 -9.67 5.95 9.26
C HIS A 68 -8.65 5.44 8.24
N ALA A 69 -8.42 4.13 8.19
CA ALA A 69 -7.44 3.54 7.30
C ALA A 69 -8.01 2.41 6.45
N ASP A 70 -7.68 2.42 5.16
CA ASP A 70 -7.88 1.27 4.29
C ASP A 70 -6.90 0.14 4.66
N THR A 71 -7.44 -0.99 5.11
CA THR A 71 -6.67 -2.19 5.46
C THR A 71 -7.04 -3.40 4.58
N LEU A 72 -7.58 -3.17 3.38
CA LEU A 72 -8.00 -4.26 2.49
C LEU A 72 -6.86 -5.23 2.17
N GLU A 73 -7.17 -6.53 2.01
CA GLU A 73 -6.15 -7.57 1.81
C GLU A 73 -5.23 -7.33 0.60
N GLY A 74 -5.76 -6.70 -0.45
CA GLY A 74 -5.00 -6.34 -1.64
C GLY A 74 -3.99 -5.21 -1.43
N LEU A 75 -3.92 -4.59 -0.25
CA LEU A 75 -3.02 -3.50 0.10
C LEU A 75 -1.89 -3.91 1.04
N ARG A 76 -1.75 -5.20 1.36
CA ARG A 76 -0.70 -5.68 2.29
C ARG A 76 0.72 -5.33 1.85
N ASP A 77 0.97 -5.10 0.57
CA ASP A 77 2.27 -4.63 0.10
C ASP A 77 2.57 -3.17 0.43
N GLU A 78 1.59 -2.42 0.93
CA GLU A 78 1.70 -1.03 1.37
C GLU A 78 1.71 -0.88 2.89
N ALA A 79 1.53 -2.00 3.61
CA ALA A 79 1.56 -2.05 5.06
C ALA A 79 2.82 -1.35 5.63
N PRO A 80 2.74 -0.71 6.81
CA PRO A 80 3.89 -0.11 7.49
C PRO A 80 5.12 -1.02 7.56
N GLY A 81 4.89 -2.31 7.81
CA GLY A 81 5.93 -3.33 7.82
C GLY A 81 6.69 -3.49 6.50
N ALA A 82 6.19 -3.05 5.35
CA ALA A 82 6.87 -3.17 4.05
C ALA A 82 7.94 -2.08 3.81
N TYR A 83 7.96 -1.04 4.63
CA TYR A 83 8.83 0.14 4.51
C TYR A 83 9.90 0.16 5.60
N LYS A 84 10.98 0.91 5.34
CA LYS A 84 11.98 1.21 6.37
C LYS A 84 11.36 2.11 7.44
N ASP A 85 12.00 2.15 8.61
CA ASP A 85 11.65 3.10 9.65
C ASP A 85 11.95 4.53 9.18
N LEU A 86 10.93 5.39 9.19
CA LEU A 86 11.05 6.78 8.77
C LEU A 86 11.97 7.55 9.72
N ASP A 87 11.96 7.24 11.01
CA ASP A 87 12.74 7.97 12.00
C ASP A 87 14.24 7.67 11.83
N ILE A 88 14.60 6.43 11.47
CA ILE A 88 15.97 6.08 11.07
C ILE A 88 16.37 6.83 9.79
N VAL A 89 15.47 6.89 8.80
CA VAL A 89 15.72 7.63 7.55
C VAL A 89 15.96 9.11 7.84
N MET A 90 15.18 9.72 8.74
CA MET A 90 15.40 11.12 9.16
C MET A 90 16.69 11.30 9.94
N HIS A 91 17.02 10.36 10.84
CA HIS A 91 18.25 10.39 11.61
C HIS A 91 19.49 10.39 10.72
N ASN A 92 19.48 9.61 9.63
CA ASN A 92 20.61 9.46 8.71
C ASN A 92 20.79 10.64 7.73
N GLN A 93 19.93 11.66 7.76
CA GLN A 93 19.99 12.81 6.84
C GLN A 93 19.91 14.16 7.57
N GLN A 94 20.26 14.19 8.86
CA GLN A 94 20.21 15.41 9.69
C GLN A 94 21.10 16.54 9.17
N ASP A 95 22.14 16.19 8.43
CA ASP A 95 23.05 17.09 7.71
C ASP A 95 22.44 17.65 6.41
N LEU A 96 21.43 16.98 5.85
CA LEU A 96 20.76 17.37 4.60
C LEU A 96 19.53 18.24 4.85
N VAL A 97 18.78 17.94 5.92
CA VAL A 97 17.52 18.62 6.24
C VAL A 97 17.34 18.89 7.73
N GLU A 98 16.60 19.94 8.03
CA GLU A 98 16.06 20.26 9.34
C GLU A 98 14.60 19.82 9.41
N VAL A 99 14.19 19.19 10.52
CA VAL A 99 12.77 18.87 10.77
C VAL A 99 12.04 20.11 11.26
N VAL A 100 10.99 20.50 10.54
CA VAL A 100 10.13 21.63 10.91
C VAL A 100 8.89 21.12 11.66
N HIS A 101 8.22 20.10 11.13
CA HIS A 101 7.04 19.50 11.75
C HIS A 101 6.96 17.99 11.53
N ARG A 102 6.35 17.30 12.49
CA ARG A 102 5.88 15.91 12.35
C ARG A 102 4.37 15.91 12.08
N LEU A 103 3.96 15.23 11.02
CA LEU A 103 2.56 15.02 10.68
C LEU A 103 2.16 13.58 11.01
N ARG A 104 1.07 13.42 11.77
CA ARG A 104 0.44 12.13 12.04
C ARG A 104 -0.73 11.92 11.07
N PRO A 105 -0.91 10.71 10.52
CA PRO A 105 -2.03 10.43 9.63
C PRO A 105 -3.32 10.29 10.43
N ILE A 106 -4.40 10.89 9.94
CA ILE A 106 -5.76 10.70 10.50
C ILE A 106 -6.60 9.83 9.56
N ILE A 107 -6.43 10.05 8.26
CA ILE A 107 -7.12 9.31 7.20
C ILE A 107 -6.07 8.75 6.24
N ASN A 108 -6.19 7.47 5.90
CA ASN A 108 -5.41 6.79 4.89
C ASN A 108 -6.34 6.08 3.89
N VAL A 109 -6.30 6.55 2.63
CA VAL A 109 -7.10 5.98 1.54
C VAL A 109 -6.17 5.51 0.44
N LYS A 110 -6.41 4.33 -0.11
CA LYS A 110 -5.56 3.72 -1.14
C LYS A 110 -6.37 3.19 -2.32
N GLY A 111 -5.89 3.49 -3.52
CA GLY A 111 -6.50 2.99 -4.75
C GLY A 111 -6.33 1.47 -4.88
N MET A 112 -7.44 0.78 -5.13
CA MET A 112 -7.46 -0.65 -5.47
C MET A 112 -7.58 -0.80 -6.98
N GLU A 113 -6.48 -1.14 -7.65
CA GLU A 113 -6.54 -1.54 -9.05
C GLU A 113 -6.82 -3.04 -9.14
N LYS A 114 -7.88 -3.45 -9.84
CA LYS A 114 -8.18 -4.87 -10.06
C LYS A 114 -7.05 -5.47 -10.89
N ARG A 115 -6.20 -6.31 -10.28
CA ARG A 115 -5.12 -6.99 -11.01
C ARG A 115 -5.73 -7.83 -12.15
N PRO A 116 -5.21 -7.75 -13.39
CA PRO A 116 -5.80 -8.43 -14.56
C PRO A 116 -6.04 -9.94 -14.35
N ARG A 117 -5.19 -10.61 -13.57
CA ARG A 117 -5.34 -12.04 -13.24
C ARG A 117 -6.63 -12.36 -12.46
N GLN A 118 -7.11 -11.45 -11.61
CA GLN A 118 -8.36 -11.64 -10.86
C GLN A 118 -9.59 -11.40 -11.75
N LEU A 119 -9.51 -10.50 -12.73
CA LEU A 119 -10.54 -10.31 -13.76
C LEU A 119 -10.73 -11.57 -14.61
N ILE A 120 -9.63 -12.18 -15.07
CA ILE A 120 -9.68 -13.43 -15.87
C ILE A 120 -10.23 -14.60 -15.04
N ALA A 121 -9.83 -14.73 -13.77
CA ALA A 121 -10.35 -15.77 -12.88
C ALA A 121 -11.86 -15.60 -12.58
N ALA A 122 -12.31 -14.37 -12.31
CA ALA A 122 -13.71 -14.05 -12.07
C ALA A 122 -14.58 -14.25 -13.32
N GLN A 123 -14.05 -13.97 -14.52
CA GLN A 123 -14.72 -14.27 -15.79
C GLN A 123 -14.86 -15.78 -16.00
N ARG A 124 -13.80 -16.55 -15.75
CA ARG A 124 -13.85 -18.03 -15.83
C ARG A 124 -14.87 -18.65 -14.89
N GLN A 125 -14.97 -18.16 -13.66
CA GLN A 125 -15.96 -18.65 -12.69
C GLN A 125 -17.41 -18.30 -13.09
N ARG A 126 -17.64 -17.13 -13.70
CA ARG A 126 -18.96 -16.73 -14.23
C ARG A 126 -19.38 -17.57 -15.44
N SER A 127 -18.43 -17.95 -16.30
CA SER A 127 -18.70 -18.83 -17.44
C SER A 127 -19.02 -20.27 -17.02
N SER A 128 -18.43 -20.77 -15.94
CA SER A 128 -18.72 -22.11 -15.41
C SER A 128 -20.05 -22.20 -14.64
N SER A 129 -20.47 -21.13 -13.96
CA SER A 129 -21.78 -21.12 -13.29
C SER A 129 -22.96 -21.04 -14.27
N ALA A 130 -22.76 -20.42 -15.44
CA ALA A 130 -23.79 -20.32 -16.48
C ALA A 130 -24.05 -21.64 -17.22
N SER A 131 -23.05 -22.52 -17.32
CA SER A 131 -23.20 -23.85 -17.94
C SER A 131 -23.84 -24.90 -17.01
N LEU A 132 -23.72 -24.73 -15.69
CA LEU A 132 -24.32 -25.62 -14.70
C LEU A 132 -25.83 -25.42 -14.50
N SER A 133 -26.38 -24.25 -14.81
CA SER A 133 -27.84 -23.98 -14.71
C SER A 133 -28.64 -24.51 -15.90
N ALA A 134 -28.01 -24.85 -17.02
CA ALA A 134 -28.68 -25.34 -18.22
C ALA A 134 -28.93 -26.87 -18.24
N GLY A 135 -28.37 -27.63 -17.28
CA GLY A 135 -28.41 -29.10 -17.27
C GLY A 135 -29.47 -29.75 -16.36
N LYS A 136 -30.29 -28.97 -15.64
CA LYS A 136 -31.31 -29.49 -14.71
C LYS A 136 -32.73 -29.15 -15.17
N SER A 137 -33.14 -29.61 -16.34
CA SER A 137 -34.55 -29.65 -16.75
C SER A 137 -34.77 -30.75 -17.78
N GLY A 138 -35.09 -31.96 -17.34
CA GLY A 138 -35.41 -33.06 -18.26
C GLY A 138 -35.42 -34.42 -17.59
N GLY A 139 -36.34 -34.65 -16.66
CA GLY A 139 -36.47 -35.93 -15.96
C GLY A 139 -37.78 -36.04 -15.19
N GLY A 140 -38.91 -35.87 -15.87
CA GLY A 140 -40.24 -36.16 -15.35
C GLY A 140 -40.86 -37.28 -16.18
N ARG A 141 -40.97 -38.47 -15.58
CA ARG A 141 -41.77 -39.59 -16.09
C ARG A 141 -43.24 -39.20 -15.95
N ASP A 142 -44.06 -39.49 -16.95
CA ASP A 142 -45.48 -39.73 -16.73
C ASP A 142 -45.91 -41.00 -17.47
N SER A 143 -46.19 -42.00 -16.65
CA SER A 143 -47.11 -43.11 -16.85
C SER A 143 -48.54 -42.61 -16.97
N LEU A 144 -49.36 -43.21 -17.85
CA LEU A 144 -50.83 -43.39 -17.80
C LEU A 144 -51.22 -44.08 -19.13
N ASP A 145 -51.47 -45.38 -19.15
CA ASP A 145 -52.77 -46.04 -18.94
C ASP A 145 -53.82 -45.74 -20.04
N SER A 146 -54.00 -46.72 -20.94
CA SER A 146 -55.22 -47.15 -21.69
C SER A 146 -54.84 -47.76 -23.04
#